data_AF-A0A2U1Q7B9-F1
#
_entry.id   AF-A0A2U1Q7B9-F1
#
_cell.length_a   1.000
_cell.length_b   1.000
_cell.length_c   1.000
_cell.angle_alpha   90.00
_cell.angle_beta   90.00
_cell.angle_gamma   90.00
#
_symmetry.space_group_name_H-M   'P 1'
#
loop_
_entity.id
_entity.type
_entity.pdbx_description
1 polymer ?
#
loop_
_entity_poly.entity_id
_entity_poly.type
_entity_poly.pdbx_seq_one_letter_code
_entity_poly.pdbx_strand_id
1 'polypeptide(L)'
;MAVFDTQHPLTLCFGILGNIVSMAFASLRWIYFYTNLPGKIENGIPVIAIHSFCSRLLWLYYSLIKEGDVLLLITINVAGSLIRLAYVLFFIVYAMPHTKVPNLCGFVLGIIQIVIYQCYKHEGLAINIQDFEVQEHIVDIGILRESPDIMSIPCPSLNLITILATIIGF
;
A
#
# COMPACT_ATOMS: atom_id res chain seq x y z
N MET A 1 18.55 22.46 -17.65
CA MET A 1 19.20 21.12 -17.58
C MET A 1 18.67 20.30 -18.74
N ALA A 2 19.54 19.66 -19.52
CA ALA A 2 19.07 18.80 -20.60
C ALA A 2 18.33 17.60 -19.98
N VAL A 3 17.11 17.35 -20.47
CA VAL A 3 16.24 16.28 -19.99
C VAL A 3 16.74 14.91 -20.46
N PHE A 4 17.52 14.88 -21.54
CA PHE A 4 18.11 13.67 -22.12
C PHE A 4 19.63 13.80 -22.16
N ASP A 5 20.33 12.72 -21.88
CA ASP A 5 21.77 12.62 -22.08
C ASP A 5 22.13 12.64 -23.59
N THR A 6 22.47 13.82 -24.10
CA THR A 6 22.98 13.99 -25.47
C THR A 6 24.48 13.74 -25.57
N GLN A 7 25.20 13.51 -24.46
CA GLN A 7 26.64 13.24 -24.47
C GLN A 7 26.94 11.82 -24.97
N HIS A 8 26.01 10.89 -24.72
CA HIS A 8 26.10 9.51 -25.19
C HIS A 8 24.86 9.10 -26.01
N PRO A 9 24.77 9.52 -27.29
CA PRO A 9 23.58 9.31 -28.11
C PRO A 9 23.22 7.83 -28.32
N LEU A 10 24.20 6.93 -28.22
CA LEU A 10 23.96 5.48 -28.26
C LEU A 10 23.18 5.00 -27.04
N THR A 11 23.49 5.48 -25.84
CA THR A 11 22.78 5.14 -24.60
C THR A 11 21.32 5.56 -24.69
N LEU A 12 21.06 6.76 -25.23
CA LEU A 12 19.72 7.26 -25.49
C LEU A 12 18.98 6.38 -26.52
N CYS A 13 19.61 6.05 -27.65
CA CYS A 13 19.04 5.18 -28.68
C CYS A 13 18.66 3.79 -28.14
N PHE A 14 19.59 3.12 -27.44
CA PHE A 14 19.32 1.81 -26.84
C PHE A 14 18.28 1.90 -25.72
N GLY A 15 18.26 2.98 -24.95
CA GLY A 15 17.25 3.22 -23.92
C GLY A 15 15.84 3.35 -24.50
N ILE A 16 15.68 4.12 -25.60
CA ILE A 16 14.40 4.28 -26.29
C ILE A 16 13.97 2.96 -26.94
N LEU A 17 14.88 2.27 -27.64
CA LEU A 17 14.60 0.98 -28.26
C LEU A 17 14.19 -0.07 -27.21
N GLY A 18 14.93 -0.14 -26.10
CA GLY A 18 14.62 -1.02 -24.96
C GLY A 18 13.26 -0.71 -24.34
N ASN A 19 12.88 0.57 -24.27
CA ASN A 19 11.55 0.98 -23.81
C ASN A 19 10.43 0.45 -24.73
N ILE A 20 10.58 0.64 -26.05
CA ILE A 20 9.59 0.20 -27.04
C ILE A 20 9.42 -1.32 -26.99
N VAL A 21 10.52 -2.07 -27.01
CA VAL A 21 10.50 -3.54 -26.96
C VAL A 21 9.88 -4.02 -25.65
N SER A 22 10.27 -3.44 -24.52
CA SER A 22 9.73 -3.81 -23.21
C SER A 22 8.22 -3.56 -23.10
N MET A 23 7.71 -2.47 -23.70
CA MET A 23 6.28 -2.20 -23.79
C MET A 23 5.55 -3.23 -24.65
N ALA A 24 6.11 -3.61 -25.81
CA ALA A 24 5.53 -4.65 -26.65
C ALA A 24 5.40 -5.99 -25.91
N PHE A 25 6.46 -6.44 -25.23
CA PHE A 25 6.44 -7.66 -24.42
C PHE A 25 5.55 -7.57 -23.18
N ALA A 26 5.36 -6.38 -22.61
CA ALA A 26 4.39 -6.18 -21.53
C ALA A 26 2.96 -6.49 -22.01
N SER A 27 2.62 -6.03 -23.21
CA SER A 27 1.30 -6.18 -23.84
C SER A 27 1.02 -7.58 -24.40
N LEU A 28 2.06 -8.34 -24.82
CA LEU A 28 1.89 -9.69 -25.37
C LEU A 28 1.12 -10.64 -24.43
N ARG A 29 1.32 -10.52 -23.11
CA ARG A 29 0.56 -11.32 -22.13
C ARG A 29 -0.92 -11.00 -22.15
N TRP A 30 -1.29 -9.75 -22.41
CA TRP A 30 -2.69 -9.36 -22.50
C TRP A 30 -3.31 -9.86 -23.80
N ILE A 31 -2.58 -9.79 -24.91
CA ILE A 31 -2.98 -10.38 -26.19
C ILE A 31 -3.22 -11.88 -26.03
N TYR A 32 -2.25 -12.61 -25.46
CA TYR A 32 -2.37 -14.04 -25.20
C TYR A 32 -3.60 -14.38 -24.35
N PHE A 33 -3.86 -13.57 -23.31
CA PHE A 33 -5.03 -13.74 -22.46
C PHE A 33 -6.34 -13.51 -23.21
N TYR A 34 -6.45 -12.44 -24.02
CA TYR A 34 -7.65 -12.16 -24.81
C TYR A 34 -7.91 -13.23 -25.88
N THR A 35 -6.86 -13.70 -26.56
CA THR A 35 -7.00 -14.73 -27.61
C THR A 35 -7.31 -16.09 -27.04
N ASN A 36 -6.82 -16.38 -25.84
CA ASN A 36 -7.00 -17.66 -25.17
C ASN A 36 -7.87 -17.49 -23.93
N LEU A 37 -8.96 -16.72 -24.00
CA LEU A 37 -9.89 -16.55 -22.88
C LEU A 37 -10.50 -17.92 -22.52
N PRO A 38 -10.14 -18.58 -21.41
CA PRO A 38 -10.72 -19.86 -21.07
C PRO A 38 -11.66 -19.71 -19.87
N GLY A 39 -12.76 -20.47 -19.84
CA GLY A 39 -13.50 -20.77 -18.63
C GLY A 39 -12.72 -21.60 -17.60
N LYS A 40 -11.38 -21.52 -17.60
CA LYS A 40 -10.46 -22.19 -16.69
C LYS A 40 -9.49 -21.15 -16.15
N ILE A 41 -9.72 -20.77 -14.91
CA ILE A 41 -8.86 -19.89 -14.13
C ILE A 41 -7.59 -20.67 -13.83
N GLU A 42 -6.52 -20.46 -14.58
CA GLU A 42 -5.21 -21.00 -14.19
C GLU A 42 -4.71 -20.25 -12.96
N ASN A 43 -4.55 -20.99 -11.86
CA ASN A 43 -4.26 -20.45 -10.52
C ASN A 43 -2.92 -19.68 -10.42
N GLY A 44 -2.06 -19.69 -11.45
CA GLY A 44 -0.73 -19.08 -11.43
C GLY A 44 -0.62 -17.69 -12.09
N ILE A 45 -1.55 -17.30 -12.95
CA ILE A 45 -1.42 -16.08 -13.76
C ILE A 45 -1.42 -14.77 -12.93
N PRO A 46 -2.28 -14.58 -11.90
CA PRO A 46 -2.24 -13.35 -11.09
C PRO A 46 -0.99 -13.25 -10.22
N VAL A 47 -0.47 -14.37 -9.70
CA VAL A 47 0.71 -14.38 -8.82
C VAL A 47 1.94 -13.85 -9.58
N ILE A 48 2.11 -14.27 -10.83
CA ILE A 48 3.19 -13.78 -11.70
C ILE A 48 3.03 -12.27 -11.98
N ALA A 49 1.79 -11.77 -12.10
CA ALA A 49 1.51 -10.35 -12.29
C ALA A 49 1.81 -9.53 -11.02
N ILE A 50 1.49 -10.03 -9.83
CA ILE A 50 1.81 -9.39 -8.55
C ILE A 50 3.33 -9.33 -8.35
N HIS A 51 4.05 -10.45 -8.57
CA HIS A 51 5.51 -10.47 -8.52
C HIS A 51 6.14 -9.45 -9.48
N SER A 52 5.62 -9.41 -10.72
CA SER A 52 6.04 -8.45 -11.75
C SER A 52 5.74 -7.00 -11.37
N PHE A 53 4.66 -6.73 -10.65
CA PHE A 53 4.31 -5.40 -10.16
C PHE A 53 5.26 -4.96 -9.04
N CYS A 54 5.49 -5.80 -8.04
CA CYS A 54 6.42 -5.52 -6.95
C CYS A 54 7.86 -5.26 -7.46
N SER A 55 8.33 -6.05 -8.43
CA SER A 55 9.65 -5.83 -9.06
C SER A 55 9.77 -4.45 -9.73
N ARG A 56 8.70 -3.95 -10.36
CA ARG A 56 8.70 -2.62 -10.98
C ARG A 56 8.72 -1.50 -9.94
N LEU A 57 8.03 -1.68 -8.81
CA LEU A 57 8.10 -0.72 -7.70
C LEU A 57 9.53 -0.61 -7.14
N LEU A 58 10.27 -1.71 -7.09
CA LEU A 58 11.69 -1.69 -6.69
C LEU A 58 12.56 -0.90 -7.68
N TRP A 59 12.32 -1.02 -8.99
CA TRP A 59 13.03 -0.22 -9.99
C TRP A 59 12.66 1.26 -9.95
N LEU A 60 11.40 1.58 -9.66
CA LEU A 60 10.98 2.96 -9.41
C LEU A 60 11.64 3.51 -8.15
N TYR A 61 11.72 2.73 -7.08
CA TYR A 61 12.45 3.11 -5.88
C TYR A 61 13.95 3.34 -6.16
N TYR A 62 14.58 2.45 -6.90
CA TYR A 62 15.96 2.63 -7.35
C TYR A 62 16.15 3.93 -8.15
N SER A 63 15.20 4.28 -9.02
CA SER A 63 15.26 5.53 -9.79
C SER A 63 15.15 6.79 -8.94
N LEU A 64 14.54 6.73 -7.74
CA LEU A 64 14.47 7.86 -6.82
C LEU A 64 15.81 8.14 -6.13
N ILE A 65 16.62 7.09 -5.92
CA ILE A 65 17.91 7.19 -5.24
C ILE A 65 19.04 7.44 -6.24
N LYS A 66 18.86 6.98 -7.49
CA LYS A 66 19.88 7.10 -8.53
C LYS A 66 19.96 8.54 -9.05
N GLU A 67 21.11 9.17 -8.82
CA GLU A 67 21.46 10.44 -9.45
C GLU A 67 21.79 10.22 -10.95
N GLY A 68 21.32 11.13 -11.81
CA GLY A 68 21.62 11.16 -13.24
C GLY A 68 20.41 10.94 -14.16
N ASP A 69 20.67 10.55 -15.41
CA ASP A 69 19.62 10.29 -16.42
C ASP A 69 18.90 8.95 -16.15
N VAL A 70 17.80 9.03 -15.40
CA VAL A 70 16.94 7.90 -15.02
C VAL A 70 15.59 7.94 -15.71
N LEU A 71 15.35 8.91 -16.59
CA LEU A 71 14.02 9.19 -17.13
C LEU A 71 13.44 8.00 -17.90
N LEU A 72 14.26 7.39 -18.77
CA LEU A 72 13.86 6.22 -19.55
C LEU A 72 13.63 4.97 -18.70
N LEU A 73 14.26 4.89 -17.52
CA LEU A 73 14.03 3.81 -16.55
C LEU A 73 12.70 4.03 -15.79
N ILE A 74 12.39 5.28 -15.44
CA ILE A 74 11.12 5.65 -14.82
C ILE A 74 9.97 5.38 -15.79
N THR A 75 10.06 5.85 -17.04
CA THR A 75 8.98 5.72 -18.02
C THR A 75 8.58 4.27 -18.24
N ILE A 76 9.54 3.36 -18.43
CA ILE A 76 9.23 1.94 -18.66
C ILE A 76 8.58 1.29 -17.45
N ASN A 77 9.07 1.60 -16.25
CA ASN A 77 8.60 0.96 -15.04
C ASN A 77 7.23 1.49 -14.62
N VAL A 78 6.97 2.80 -14.77
CA VAL A 78 5.63 3.39 -14.54
C VAL A 78 4.62 2.83 -15.52
N ALA A 79 4.89 2.88 -16.83
CA ALA A 79 3.97 2.36 -17.83
C ALA A 79 3.73 0.85 -17.62
N GLY A 80 4.78 0.10 -17.31
CA GLY A 80 4.69 -1.32 -17.01
C GLY A 80 3.90 -1.61 -15.74
N SER A 81 4.03 -0.79 -14.68
CA SER A 81 3.30 -0.99 -13.44
C SER A 81 1.81 -0.75 -13.62
N LEU A 82 1.42 0.22 -14.44
CA LEU A 82 0.01 0.49 -14.76
C LEU A 82 -0.63 -0.70 -15.50
N ILE A 83 0.05 -1.25 -16.51
CA ILE A 83 -0.43 -2.43 -17.25
C ILE A 83 -0.60 -3.64 -16.31
N ARG A 84 0.36 -3.88 -15.41
CA ARG A 84 0.28 -5.00 -14.46
C ARG A 84 -0.78 -4.79 -13.40
N LEU A 85 -0.94 -3.57 -12.89
CA LEU A 85 -1.97 -3.22 -11.92
C LEU A 85 -3.37 -3.44 -12.51
N ALA A 86 -3.61 -2.94 -13.73
CA ALA A 86 -4.88 -3.15 -14.44
C ALA A 86 -5.19 -4.65 -14.60
N TYR A 87 -4.19 -5.46 -14.94
CA TYR A 87 -4.35 -6.91 -15.07
C TYR A 87 -4.72 -7.59 -13.74
N VAL A 88 -4.05 -7.22 -12.64
CA VAL A 88 -4.35 -7.77 -11.30
C VAL A 88 -5.77 -7.36 -10.85
N LEU A 89 -6.15 -6.10 -11.04
CA LEU A 89 -7.50 -5.62 -10.71
C LEU A 89 -8.58 -6.34 -11.51
N PHE A 90 -8.38 -6.47 -12.83
CA PHE A 90 -9.29 -7.23 -13.68
C PHE A 90 -9.46 -8.66 -13.17
N PHE A 91 -8.38 -9.34 -12.80
CA PHE A 91 -8.44 -10.70 -12.29
C PHE A 91 -9.17 -10.79 -10.93
N ILE A 92 -8.91 -9.85 -10.02
CA ILE A 92 -9.61 -9.80 -8.72
C ILE A 92 -11.11 -9.61 -8.91
N VAL A 93 -11.53 -8.76 -9.85
CA VAL A 93 -12.96 -8.46 -10.07
C VAL A 93 -13.66 -9.57 -10.85
N TYR A 94 -13.05 -10.08 -11.92
CA TYR A 94 -13.73 -10.94 -12.89
C TYR A 94 -13.44 -12.43 -12.71
N ALA A 95 -12.23 -12.80 -12.28
CA ALA A 95 -11.80 -14.19 -12.19
C ALA A 95 -11.82 -14.74 -10.76
N MET A 96 -11.79 -13.88 -9.74
CA MET A 96 -11.85 -14.35 -8.36
C MET A 96 -13.27 -14.77 -7.99
N PRO A 97 -13.48 -15.98 -7.45
CA PRO A 97 -14.78 -16.38 -6.93
C PRO A 97 -15.28 -15.37 -5.90
N HIS A 98 -16.57 -15.00 -5.95
CA HIS A 98 -17.17 -14.07 -5.01
C HIS A 98 -17.01 -14.47 -3.53
N THR A 99 -16.76 -15.75 -3.24
CA THR A 99 -16.46 -16.25 -1.89
C THR A 99 -15.02 -15.97 -1.43
N LYS A 100 -14.07 -15.77 -2.35
CA LYS A 100 -12.66 -15.48 -2.03
C LYS A 100 -12.37 -13.99 -1.90
N VAL A 101 -13.13 -13.14 -2.57
CA VAL A 101 -13.03 -11.67 -2.50
C VAL A 101 -13.19 -11.16 -1.05
N PRO A 102 -14.26 -11.48 -0.30
CA PRO A 102 -14.41 -11.03 1.08
C PRO A 102 -13.33 -11.60 2.00
N ASN A 103 -12.86 -12.83 1.78
CA ASN A 103 -11.75 -13.40 2.55
C ASN A 103 -10.43 -12.62 2.34
N LEU A 104 -10.14 -12.21 1.10
CA LEU A 104 -8.97 -11.41 0.79
C LEU A 104 -9.09 -9.99 1.38
N CYS A 105 -10.25 -9.35 1.23
CA CYS A 105 -10.53 -8.05 1.84
C CYS A 105 -10.42 -8.12 3.37
N GLY A 106 -11.00 -9.13 4.00
CA GLY A 106 -10.94 -9.38 5.44
C GLY A 106 -9.51 -9.59 5.92
N PHE A 107 -8.68 -10.32 5.18
CA PHE A 107 -7.26 -10.48 5.48
C PHE A 107 -6.51 -9.14 5.44
N VAL A 108 -6.71 -8.33 4.40
CA VAL A 108 -6.07 -6.99 4.28
C VAL A 108 -6.53 -6.07 5.40
N LEU A 109 -7.83 -6.03 5.70
CA LEU A 109 -8.38 -5.26 6.81
C LEU A 109 -7.83 -5.74 8.16
N GLY A 110 -7.64 -7.05 8.35
CA GLY A 110 -7.02 -7.62 9.55
C GLY A 110 -5.56 -7.18 9.74
N ILE A 111 -4.77 -7.14 8.66
CA ILE A 111 -3.40 -6.61 8.72
C ILE A 111 -3.40 -5.11 9.05
N ILE A 112 -4.29 -4.33 8.42
CA ILE A 112 -4.44 -2.89 8.72
C ILE A 112 -4.81 -2.70 10.20
N GLN A 113 -5.74 -3.49 10.74
CA GLN A 113 -6.11 -3.43 12.16
C GLN A 113 -4.94 -3.73 13.09
N ILE A 114 -4.12 -4.74 12.77
CA ILE A 114 -2.92 -5.07 13.57
C ILE A 114 -1.93 -3.91 13.55
N VAL A 115 -1.69 -3.30 12.39
CA VAL A 115 -0.79 -2.14 12.26
C VAL A 115 -1.32 -0.93 13.03
N ILE A 116 -2.62 -0.61 12.89
CA ILE A 116 -3.25 0.49 13.63
C ILE A 116 -3.16 0.26 15.14
N TYR A 117 -3.41 -0.97 15.61
CA TYR A 117 -3.28 -1.33 17.02
C TYR A 117 -1.84 -1.17 17.52
N GLN A 118 -0.85 -1.56 16.71
CA GLN A 118 0.57 -1.36 17.03
C GLN A 118 0.93 0.13 17.13
N CYS A 119 0.43 0.98 16.23
CA CYS A 119 0.59 2.43 16.31
C CYS A 119 -0.07 3.00 17.57
N TYR A 120 -1.32 2.63 17.86
CA TYR A 120 -2.03 3.06 19.07
C TYR A 120 -1.29 2.65 20.36
N LYS A 121 -0.84 1.41 20.45
CA LYS A 121 -0.11 0.90 21.63
C LYS A 121 1.26 1.57 21.81
N HIS A 122 1.86 2.06 20.72
CA HIS A 122 3.13 2.78 20.76
C HIS A 122 2.95 4.25 21.22
N GLU A 123 1.74 4.82 21.05
CA GLU A 123 1.36 6.16 21.52
C GLU A 123 0.72 6.16 22.91
N GLY A 124 1.25 5.34 23.83
CA GLY A 124 1.20 5.64 25.26
C GLY A 124 1.94 6.95 25.51
N LEU A 125 1.25 8.05 25.23
CA LEU A 125 1.72 9.41 25.06
C LEU A 125 2.34 9.93 26.37
N ALA A 126 3.65 9.75 26.54
CA ALA A 126 4.42 10.50 27.52
C ALA A 126 4.55 11.95 27.04
N ILE A 127 3.49 12.73 27.22
CA ILE A 127 3.60 14.19 27.22
C ILE A 127 4.48 14.53 28.44
N ASN A 128 5.68 15.03 28.17
CA ASN A 128 6.58 15.51 29.22
C ASN A 128 5.97 16.77 29.85
N ILE A 129 5.41 16.63 31.05
CA ILE A 129 4.85 17.74 31.86
C ILE A 129 6.01 18.51 32.50
N GLN A 130 6.85 19.16 31.69
CA GLN A 130 7.93 20.01 32.20
C GLN A 130 7.97 21.43 31.59
N ASP A 131 7.00 21.81 30.76
CA ASP A 131 6.96 23.13 30.12
C ASP A 131 5.75 24.00 30.54
N PHE A 132 5.31 23.94 31.81
CA PHE A 132 4.37 24.94 32.34
C PHE A 132 4.72 25.38 33.75
N GLU A 133 5.85 26.09 33.87
CA GLU A 133 6.09 26.98 35.00
C GLU A 133 5.29 28.26 34.79
N VAL A 134 4.02 28.27 35.21
CA VAL A 134 3.26 29.51 35.41
C VAL A 134 2.97 29.65 36.90
N GLN A 135 3.52 30.72 37.46
CA GLN A 135 3.38 31.23 38.82
C GLN A 135 1.92 31.15 39.30
N GLU A 136 1.61 30.20 40.19
CA GLU A 136 0.32 30.15 40.86
C GLU A 136 0.31 31.18 41.99
N HIS A 137 -0.12 32.39 41.64
CA HIS A 137 -0.55 33.39 42.60
C HIS A 137 -1.80 32.86 43.32
N ILE A 138 -1.60 32.39 44.55
CA ILE A 138 -2.57 32.04 45.62
C ILE A 138 -4.05 32.34 45.25
N VAL A 139 -4.82 31.28 44.96
CA VAL A 139 -6.28 31.25 45.13
C VAL A 139 -6.69 29.91 45.74
N ASP A 140 -7.53 29.99 46.76
CA ASP A 140 -7.86 29.03 47.80
C ASP A 140 -8.43 27.68 47.32
N ILE A 141 -7.87 26.57 47.80
CA ILE A 141 -8.17 25.18 47.43
C ILE A 141 -9.37 24.66 48.27
N GLY A 142 -10.49 25.37 48.20
CA GLY A 142 -11.65 25.13 49.08
C GLY A 142 -12.93 24.62 48.41
N ILE A 143 -13.11 24.74 47.09
CA ILE A 143 -14.49 24.69 46.51
C ILE A 143 -14.71 23.74 45.31
N LEU A 144 -13.71 23.02 44.78
CA LEU A 144 -13.93 22.11 43.63
C LEU A 144 -13.76 20.61 43.93
N ARG A 145 -14.03 20.18 45.17
CA ARG A 145 -14.17 18.76 45.53
C ARG A 145 -15.61 18.24 45.35
N GLU A 146 -16.30 18.66 44.29
CA GLU A 146 -17.54 18.03 43.84
C GLU A 146 -17.63 18.01 42.32
N SER A 147 -17.20 16.89 41.73
CA SER A 147 -17.71 16.41 40.45
C SER A 147 -17.56 14.88 40.43
N PRO A 148 -18.64 14.12 40.68
CA PRO A 148 -18.69 12.72 40.27
C PRO A 148 -18.89 12.68 38.74
N ASP A 149 -18.50 11.56 38.15
CA ASP A 149 -18.64 11.22 36.72
C ASP A 149 -17.43 11.54 35.85
N ILE A 150 -16.32 10.88 36.16
CA ILE A 150 -15.46 10.36 35.09
C ILE A 150 -16.34 9.39 34.29
N MET A 151 -16.88 9.85 33.17
CA MET A 151 -17.49 8.99 32.17
C MET A 151 -16.42 8.02 31.69
N SER A 152 -16.38 6.84 32.30
CA SER A 152 -15.58 5.71 31.84
C SER A 152 -16.11 5.33 30.47
N ILE A 153 -15.41 5.76 29.42
CA ILE A 153 -15.61 5.19 28.08
C ILE A 153 -15.35 3.69 28.24
N PRO A 154 -16.35 2.82 28.03
CA PRO A 154 -16.15 1.40 28.22
C PRO A 154 -15.08 0.96 27.23
N CYS A 155 -13.96 0.45 27.76
CA CYS A 155 -12.93 -0.17 26.95
C CYS A 155 -13.62 -1.28 26.16
N PRO A 156 -13.67 -1.23 24.80
CA PRO A 156 -14.24 -2.30 24.04
C PRO A 156 -13.32 -3.50 24.27
N SER A 157 -13.76 -4.44 25.10
CA SER A 157 -13.05 -5.68 25.34
C SER A 157 -12.87 -6.34 23.98
N LEU A 158 -11.66 -6.24 23.44
CA LEU A 158 -11.26 -6.80 22.17
C LEU A 158 -11.11 -8.32 22.37
N ASN A 159 -12.25 -8.97 22.57
CA ASN A 159 -12.30 -10.41 22.74
C ASN A 159 -11.86 -11.04 21.43
N LEU A 160 -10.98 -12.04 21.52
CA LEU A 160 -10.58 -12.89 20.40
C LEU A 160 -11.80 -13.42 19.63
N ILE A 161 -12.92 -13.63 20.34
CA ILE A 161 -14.23 -14.03 19.79
C ILE A 161 -14.82 -12.94 18.88
N THR A 162 -14.76 -11.65 19.23
CA THR A 162 -15.26 -10.53 18.41
C THR A 162 -14.40 -10.33 17.15
N ILE A 163 -13.09 -10.52 17.27
CA ILE A 163 -12.16 -10.52 16.12
C ILE A 163 -12.47 -11.70 15.20
N LEU A 164 -12.64 -12.92 15.74
CA LEU A 164 -12.99 -14.11 14.97
C LEU A 164 -14.37 -13.98 14.31
N ALA A 165 -15.38 -13.42 15.00
CA ALA A 165 -16.71 -13.20 14.45
C ALA A 165 -16.71 -12.19 13.29
N THR A 166 -15.91 -11.11 13.40
CA THR A 166 -15.79 -10.10 12.35
C THR A 166 -15.02 -10.62 11.13
N ILE A 167 -14.04 -11.53 11.34
CA ILE A 167 -13.25 -12.15 10.27
C ILE A 167 -14.01 -13.29 9.58
N ILE A 168 -14.86 -14.02 10.29
CA ILE A 168 -15.54 -15.22 9.78
C ILE A 168 -16.97 -14.95 9.30
N GLY A 169 -17.61 -13.85 9.73
CA GLY A 169 -18.91 -13.43 9.18
C GLY A 169 -20.06 -14.40 9.46
N PHE A 170 -20.38 -14.60 10.74
CA PHE A 170 -21.69 -15.02 11.24
C PHE A 170 -22.13 -14.07 12.36
#